data_AF-A0A537RGK7-F1
#
_entry.id   AF-A0A537RGK7-F1
#
_cell.length_a   1.000
_cell.length_b   1.000
_cell.length_c   1.000
_cell.angle_alpha   90.00
_cell.angle_beta   90.00
_cell.angle_gamma   90.00
#
_symmetry.space_group_name_H-M   'P 1'
#
loop_
_entity.id
_entity.type
_entity.pdbx_description
1 polymer ?
#
loop_
_entity_poly.entity_id
_entity_poly.type
_entity_poly.pdbx_seq_one_letter_code
_entity_poly.pdbx_strand_id
1 'polypeptide(L)'
;IGSSGHLNMELFQALSGTKLQAVHYKGATPALTDVMAGHIQLMFISVGSAVPQWKADKVKLIAVGAAKRMALLPEIPTVAESGLPGYEAVSWFGLFGPPGMPTDIVSKINAEVRKVFADPEIKKNFLERQYFESITGTPEQLTKYIKAEEPKWRKVIHDAKVKGE
;
A
#
# COMPACT_ATOMS: atom_id res chain seq x y z
N ILE A 1 8.55 8.66 9.80
CA ILE A 1 8.88 9.33 8.51
C ILE A 1 9.22 8.24 7.50
N GLY A 2 8.91 8.40 6.21
CA GLY A 2 9.28 7.44 5.16
C GLY A 2 8.45 6.15 5.08
N SER A 3 7.35 6.02 5.85
CA SER A 3 6.43 4.89 5.70
C SER A 3 5.65 4.97 4.38
N SER A 4 5.07 3.86 3.93
CA SER A 4 4.25 3.86 2.71
C SER A 4 3.08 4.85 2.80
N GLY A 5 2.38 4.94 3.93
CA GLY A 5 1.31 5.94 4.12
C GLY A 5 1.81 7.39 4.01
N HIS A 6 3.03 7.67 4.47
CA HIS A 6 3.66 8.98 4.30
C HIS A 6 3.98 9.26 2.83
N LEU A 7 4.64 8.33 2.15
CA LEU A 7 4.99 8.50 0.73
C LEU A 7 3.74 8.56 -0.18
N ASN A 8 2.68 7.84 0.15
CA ASN A 8 1.38 7.93 -0.51
C ASN A 8 0.78 9.35 -0.39
N MET A 9 0.96 10.00 0.76
CA MET A 9 0.51 11.38 0.97
C MET A 9 1.37 12.38 0.20
N GLU A 10 2.69 12.17 0.17
CA GLU A 10 3.60 13.01 -0.62
C GLU A 10 3.31 12.92 -2.12
N LEU A 11 3.04 11.71 -2.64
CA LEU A 11 2.59 11.55 -4.03
C LEU A 11 1.25 12.25 -4.28
N PHE A 12 0.31 12.18 -3.32
CA PHE A 12 -0.99 12.83 -3.43
C PHE A 12 -0.83 14.35 -3.52
N GLN A 13 -0.06 14.95 -2.62
CA GLN A 13 0.25 16.38 -2.64
C GLN A 13 0.95 16.79 -3.93
N ALA A 14 1.95 16.02 -4.39
CA ALA A 14 2.69 16.30 -5.61
C ALA A 14 1.81 16.31 -6.87
N LEU A 15 0.84 15.38 -6.98
CA LEU A 15 -0.05 15.30 -8.14
C LEU A 15 -1.23 16.28 -8.05
N SER A 16 -1.78 16.50 -6.85
CA SER A 16 -2.96 17.36 -6.67
C SER A 16 -2.62 18.84 -6.51
N GLY A 17 -1.36 19.17 -6.20
CA GLY A 17 -0.94 20.53 -5.83
C GLY A 17 -1.42 20.96 -4.44
N THR A 18 -2.06 20.08 -3.68
CA THR A 18 -2.47 20.36 -2.30
C THR A 18 -1.24 20.50 -1.39
N LYS A 19 -1.39 21.27 -0.31
CA LYS A 19 -0.37 21.42 0.73
C LYS A 19 -0.99 21.05 2.06
N LEU A 20 -0.45 20.00 2.68
CA LEU A 20 -0.92 19.42 3.92
C LEU A 20 0.23 19.43 4.93
N GLN A 21 -0.08 19.67 6.20
CA GLN A 21 0.90 19.58 7.27
C GLN A 21 1.05 18.13 7.71
N ALA A 22 2.23 17.55 7.54
CA ALA A 22 2.51 16.20 8.03
C ALA A 22 2.60 16.20 9.57
N VAL A 23 1.95 15.21 10.19
CA VAL A 23 2.07 14.88 11.62
C VAL A 23 2.58 13.45 11.72
N HIS A 24 3.75 13.26 12.34
CA HIS A 24 4.41 11.96 12.40
C HIS A 24 4.11 11.22 13.70
N TYR A 25 3.74 9.95 13.57
CA TYR A 25 3.42 9.06 14.69
C TYR A 25 4.37 7.87 14.73
N LYS A 26 4.46 7.22 15.90
CA LYS A 26 5.21 5.97 16.11
C LYS A 26 4.53 4.72 15.53
N GLY A 27 3.54 4.89 14.65
CA GLY A 27 2.80 3.80 14.02
C GLY A 27 1.45 4.23 13.48
N ALA A 28 0.79 3.33 12.73
CA ALA A 28 -0.51 3.60 12.12
C ALA A 28 -1.66 3.66 13.13
N THR A 29 -1.61 2.83 14.18
CA THR A 29 -2.65 2.77 15.22
C THR A 29 -2.87 4.09 15.97
N PRO A 30 -1.84 4.76 16.52
CA PRO A 30 -2.05 6.07 17.16
C PRO A 30 -2.50 7.14 16.16
N ALA A 31 -2.02 7.12 14.92
CA ALA A 31 -2.47 8.05 13.88
C ALA A 31 -3.97 7.86 13.55
N LEU A 32 -4.44 6.61 13.42
CA LEU A 32 -5.85 6.31 13.16
C LEU A 32 -6.75 6.73 14.33
N THR A 33 -6.25 6.60 15.57
CA THR A 33 -6.94 7.07 16.76
C THR A 33 -7.16 8.59 16.70
N ASP A 34 -6.14 9.33 16.28
CA ASP A 34 -6.21 10.79 16.14
C ASP A 34 -7.06 11.24 14.95
N VAL A 35 -7.19 10.43 13.88
CA VAL A 35 -8.21 10.66 12.84
C VAL A 35 -9.62 10.52 13.44
N MET A 36 -9.88 9.45 14.19
CA MET A 36 -11.19 9.23 14.82
C MET A 36 -11.55 10.32 15.83
N ALA A 37 -10.55 10.87 16.53
CA ALA A 37 -10.72 11.98 17.47
C ALA A 37 -10.80 13.36 16.77
N GLY A 38 -10.45 13.45 15.49
CA GLY A 38 -10.43 14.70 14.72
C GLY A 38 -9.19 15.57 14.93
N HIS A 39 -8.14 15.06 15.60
CA HIS A 39 -6.87 15.76 15.76
C HIS A 39 -6.11 15.91 14.44
N ILE A 40 -6.25 14.93 13.54
CA ILE A 40 -5.80 15.02 12.14
C ILE A 40 -6.95 14.69 11.20
N GLN A 41 -7.00 15.35 10.04
CA GLN A 41 -8.19 15.32 9.18
C GLN A 41 -8.24 14.10 8.25
N LEU A 42 -7.08 13.58 7.86
CA LEU A 42 -6.97 12.51 6.89
C LEU A 42 -5.62 11.78 7.01
N MET A 43 -5.58 10.53 6.54
CA MET A 43 -4.35 9.74 6.43
C MET A 43 -4.48 8.70 5.31
N PHE A 44 -3.35 8.24 4.78
CA PHE A 44 -3.27 6.95 4.08
C PHE A 44 -2.92 5.84 5.08
N ILE A 45 -3.71 4.76 5.08
CA ILE A 45 -3.51 3.60 5.93
C ILE A 45 -3.88 2.32 5.18
N SER A 46 -3.42 1.17 5.67
CA SER A 46 -3.85 -0.15 5.16
C SER A 46 -5.36 -0.34 5.28
N VAL A 47 -5.97 -0.86 4.21
CA VAL A 47 -7.42 -1.06 4.10
C VAL A 47 -7.96 -1.94 5.24
N GLY A 48 -7.27 -3.04 5.58
CA GLY A 48 -7.65 -3.89 6.70
C GLY A 48 -7.71 -3.19 8.07
N SER A 49 -6.99 -2.07 8.24
CA SER A 49 -7.06 -1.26 9.47
C SER A 49 -8.18 -0.23 9.42
N ALA A 50 -8.48 0.32 8.24
CA ALA A 50 -9.52 1.32 8.06
C ALA A 50 -10.93 0.71 8.07
N VAL A 51 -11.13 -0.44 7.43
CA VAL A 51 -12.46 -1.02 7.23
C VAL A 51 -13.24 -1.26 8.53
N PRO A 52 -12.66 -1.84 9.60
CA PRO A 52 -13.38 -2.01 10.86
C PRO A 52 -13.88 -0.68 11.44
N GLN A 53 -13.07 0.38 11.35
CA GLN A 53 -13.45 1.71 11.86
C GLN A 53 -14.46 2.41 10.95
N TRP A 54 -14.37 2.20 9.64
CA TRP A 54 -15.34 2.70 8.67
C TRP A 54 -16.71 2.04 8.87
N LYS A 55 -16.76 0.71 9.02
CA LYS A 55 -18.00 -0.03 9.33
C LYS A 55 -18.61 0.33 10.68
N ALA A 56 -17.82 0.85 11.61
CA ALA A 56 -18.26 1.34 12.90
C ALA A 56 -18.62 2.84 12.90
N ASP A 57 -18.71 3.47 11.72
CA ASP A 57 -19.00 4.90 11.51
C ASP A 57 -18.04 5.85 12.25
N LYS A 58 -16.81 5.41 12.53
CA LYS A 58 -15.78 6.22 13.21
C LYS A 58 -14.92 7.03 12.26
N VAL A 59 -14.77 6.56 11.03
CA VAL A 59 -14.05 7.25 9.96
C VAL A 59 -14.79 7.09 8.64
N LYS A 60 -14.48 7.94 7.66
CA LYS A 60 -14.94 7.78 6.28
C LYS A 60 -13.81 7.17 5.44
N LEU A 61 -14.10 6.09 4.73
CA LEU A 61 -13.20 5.54 3.71
C LEU A 61 -13.45 6.27 2.39
N ILE A 62 -12.55 7.19 2.02
CA ILE A 62 -12.77 8.13 0.90
C ILE A 62 -12.46 7.48 -0.45
N ALA A 63 -11.28 6.88 -0.58
CA ALA A 63 -10.81 6.25 -1.81
C ALA A 63 -9.68 5.25 -1.52
N VAL A 64 -9.44 4.32 -2.45
CA VAL A 64 -8.27 3.43 -2.44
C VAL A 64 -7.17 3.92 -3.38
N GLY A 65 -5.91 3.70 -3.01
CA GLY A 65 -4.76 4.13 -3.80
C GLY A 65 -4.38 3.22 -4.98
N ALA A 66 -5.12 2.12 -5.18
CA ALA A 66 -4.89 1.17 -6.27
C ALA A 66 -5.37 1.71 -7.62
N ALA A 67 -4.80 1.18 -8.72
CA ALA A 67 -5.20 1.55 -10.08
C ALA A 67 -6.65 1.19 -10.41
N LYS A 68 -7.23 0.22 -9.70
CA LYS A 68 -8.60 -0.26 -9.86
C LYS A 68 -9.26 -0.42 -8.51
N ARG A 69 -10.59 -0.37 -8.48
CA ARG A 69 -11.36 -0.68 -7.28
C ARG A 69 -11.09 -2.10 -6.81
N MET A 70 -11.09 -2.28 -5.50
CA MET A 70 -10.92 -3.60 -4.90
C MET A 70 -12.22 -4.40 -5.04
N ALA A 71 -12.13 -5.67 -5.43
CA ALA A 71 -13.31 -6.51 -5.58
C ALA A 71 -14.11 -6.68 -4.27
N LEU A 72 -13.43 -6.56 -3.12
CA LEU A 72 -14.04 -6.65 -1.79
C LEU A 72 -14.66 -5.33 -1.30
N LEU A 73 -14.43 -4.22 -2.01
CA LEU A 73 -14.95 -2.87 -1.71
C LEU A 73 -15.31 -2.12 -3.02
N PRO A 74 -16.19 -2.68 -3.87
CA PRO A 74 -16.50 -2.11 -5.19
C PRO A 74 -17.15 -0.71 -5.14
N GLU A 75 -17.75 -0.36 -4.00
CA GLU A 75 -18.37 0.93 -3.71
C GLU A 75 -17.34 2.04 -3.46
N ILE A 76 -16.12 1.69 -3.08
CA ILE A 76 -15.06 2.66 -2.78
C ILE A 76 -14.28 2.96 -4.06
N PRO A 77 -14.28 4.23 -4.54
CA PRO A 77 -13.58 4.59 -5.75
C PRO A 77 -12.06 4.56 -5.56
N THR A 78 -11.32 4.57 -6.66
CA THR A 78 -9.88 4.86 -6.60
C THR A 78 -9.66 6.37 -6.45
N VAL A 79 -8.47 6.75 -5.99
CA VAL A 79 -8.07 8.18 -5.98
C VAL A 79 -8.05 8.73 -7.41
N ALA A 80 -7.64 7.93 -8.39
CA ALA A 80 -7.64 8.32 -9.79
C ALA A 80 -9.06 8.60 -10.34
N GLU A 81 -10.03 7.75 -10.00
CA GLU A 81 -11.45 7.94 -10.33
C GLU A 81 -12.07 9.15 -9.60
N SER A 82 -11.50 9.54 -8.46
CA SER A 82 -12.00 10.62 -7.60
C SER A 82 -11.48 12.01 -7.98
N GLY A 83 -10.91 12.15 -9.18
CA GLY A 83 -10.46 13.44 -9.71
C GLY A 83 -8.96 13.68 -9.69
N LEU A 84 -8.14 12.65 -9.45
CA LEU A 84 -6.68 12.74 -9.54
C LEU A 84 -6.06 11.69 -10.50
N PRO A 85 -6.32 11.79 -11.82
CA PRO A 85 -5.80 10.83 -12.79
C PRO A 85 -4.28 10.63 -12.69
N GLY A 86 -3.83 9.38 -12.80
CA GLY A 86 -2.42 9.01 -12.67
C GLY A 86 -1.94 8.77 -11.24
N TYR A 87 -2.78 9.02 -10.22
CA TYR A 87 -2.46 8.56 -8.86
C TYR A 87 -2.54 7.04 -8.78
N GLU A 88 -1.41 6.41 -8.47
CA GLU A 88 -1.33 5.00 -8.10
C GLU A 88 -0.23 4.78 -7.07
N ALA A 89 -0.63 4.37 -5.88
CA ALA A 89 0.26 4.05 -4.78
C ALA A 89 -0.31 2.95 -3.90
N VAL A 90 0.26 1.76 -4.06
CA VAL A 90 -0.09 0.57 -3.29
C VAL A 90 1.10 0.10 -2.47
N SER A 91 0.83 -0.35 -1.24
CA SER A 91 1.82 -1.07 -0.45
C SER A 91 1.77 -2.54 -0.85
N TRP A 92 2.92 -3.13 -1.12
CA TRP A 92 3.07 -4.52 -1.52
C TRP A 92 4.13 -5.21 -0.65
N PHE A 93 4.06 -6.53 -0.60
CA PHE A 93 5.01 -7.37 0.12
C PHE A 93 5.70 -8.31 -0.86
N GLY A 94 6.99 -8.51 -0.68
CA GLY A 94 7.80 -9.45 -1.45
C GLY A 94 8.70 -10.25 -0.53
N LEU A 95 9.06 -11.45 -0.95
CA LEU A 95 10.03 -12.29 -0.27
C LEU A 95 11.40 -12.09 -0.90
N PHE A 96 12.40 -11.77 -0.07
CA PHE A 96 13.77 -11.51 -0.50
C PHE A 96 14.71 -12.46 0.22
N GLY A 97 15.69 -12.98 -0.52
CA GLY A 97 16.78 -13.80 0.01
C GLY A 97 18.12 -13.07 -0.06
N PRO A 98 19.17 -13.61 0.57
CA PRO A 98 20.52 -13.07 0.48
C PRO A 98 21.06 -13.04 -0.96
N PRO A 99 22.04 -12.18 -1.26
CA PRO A 99 22.67 -12.14 -2.58
C PRO A 99 23.37 -13.47 -2.91
N GLY A 100 23.28 -13.91 -4.16
CA GLY A 100 23.95 -15.12 -4.64
C GLY A 100 23.23 -16.44 -4.35
N MET A 101 21.96 -16.39 -3.92
CA MET A 101 21.16 -17.62 -3.78
C MET A 101 21.12 -18.42 -5.10
N PRO A 102 21.32 -19.76 -5.06
CA PRO A 102 21.19 -20.61 -6.24
C PRO A 102 19.80 -20.52 -6.88
N THR A 103 19.75 -20.45 -8.21
CA THR A 103 18.50 -20.27 -8.97
C THR A 103 17.47 -21.36 -8.67
N ASP A 104 17.90 -22.61 -8.51
CA ASP A 104 17.02 -23.74 -8.20
C ASP A 104 16.34 -23.59 -6.84
N ILE A 105 17.04 -23.05 -5.83
CA ILE A 105 16.47 -22.75 -4.52
C ILE A 105 15.45 -21.62 -4.62
N VAL A 106 15.78 -20.54 -5.36
CA VAL A 106 14.85 -19.42 -5.58
C VAL A 106 13.58 -19.90 -6.29
N SER A 107 13.72 -20.71 -7.34
CA SER A 107 12.58 -21.29 -8.07
C SER A 107 11.73 -22.19 -7.18
N LYS A 108 12.35 -23.03 -6.34
CA LYS A 108 11.63 -23.90 -5.41
C LYS A 108 10.83 -23.09 -4.38
N ILE A 109 11.43 -22.07 -3.78
CA ILE A 109 10.75 -21.18 -2.82
C ILE A 109 9.59 -20.45 -3.52
N ASN A 110 9.81 -19.89 -4.71
CA ASN A 110 8.74 -19.22 -5.47
C ASN A 110 7.58 -20.16 -5.77
N ALA A 111 7.85 -21.41 -6.18
CA ALA A 111 6.82 -22.40 -6.47
C ALA A 111 5.98 -22.73 -5.22
N GLU A 112 6.60 -22.94 -4.06
CA GLU A 112 5.86 -23.24 -2.82
C GLU A 112 5.04 -22.03 -2.33
N VAL A 113 5.61 -20.82 -2.38
CA VAL A 113 4.87 -19.59 -2.05
C VAL A 113 3.64 -19.41 -2.95
N ARG A 114 3.78 -19.69 -4.25
CA ARG A 114 2.66 -19.63 -5.20
C ARG A 114 1.58 -20.65 -4.89
N LYS A 115 1.94 -21.86 -4.44
CA LYS A 115 0.95 -22.87 -4.00
C LYS A 115 0.18 -22.40 -2.78
N VAL A 116 0.86 -21.85 -1.77
CA VAL A 116 0.22 -21.30 -0.56
C VAL A 116 -0.79 -20.23 -0.92
N PHE A 117 -0.45 -19.28 -1.79
CA PHE A 117 -1.37 -18.22 -2.19
C PHE A 117 -2.42 -18.63 -3.23
N ALA A 118 -2.32 -19.84 -3.79
CA ALA A 118 -3.37 -20.45 -4.62
C ALA A 118 -4.40 -21.22 -3.77
N ASP A 119 -4.11 -21.49 -2.51
CA ASP A 119 -5.01 -22.15 -1.58
C ASP A 119 -6.24 -21.26 -1.30
N PRO A 120 -7.47 -21.73 -1.60
CA PRO A 120 -8.69 -21.01 -1.30
C PRO A 120 -8.87 -20.67 0.19
N GLU A 121 -8.37 -21.50 1.11
CA GLU A 121 -8.44 -21.22 2.54
C GLU A 121 -7.54 -20.05 2.93
N ILE A 122 -6.33 -19.96 2.36
CA ILE A 122 -5.44 -18.80 2.56
C ILE A 122 -6.07 -17.54 1.97
N LYS A 123 -6.66 -17.65 0.78
CA LYS A 123 -7.38 -16.54 0.17
C LYS A 123 -8.48 -16.02 1.11
N LYS A 124 -9.35 -16.91 1.58
CA LYS A 124 -10.51 -16.54 2.41
C LYS A 124 -10.12 -16.08 3.82
N ASN A 125 -9.24 -16.82 4.48
CA ASN A 125 -8.97 -16.64 5.91
C ASN A 125 -7.82 -15.69 6.22
N PHE A 126 -7.01 -15.33 5.21
CA PHE A 126 -5.90 -14.39 5.37
C PHE A 126 -6.00 -13.20 4.42
N LEU A 127 -6.04 -13.42 3.10
CA LEU A 127 -6.00 -12.32 2.13
C LEU A 127 -7.26 -11.44 2.20
N GLU A 128 -8.45 -12.04 2.13
CA GLU A 128 -9.71 -11.30 2.11
C GLU A 128 -9.96 -10.56 3.43
N ARG A 129 -9.58 -11.15 4.57
CA ARG A 129 -9.69 -10.49 5.88
C ARG A 129 -8.79 -9.27 6.01
N GLN A 130 -7.62 -9.30 5.37
CA GLN A 130 -6.64 -8.20 5.42
C GLN A 130 -6.84 -7.21 4.28
N TYR A 131 -7.77 -7.49 3.35
CA TYR A 131 -7.94 -6.75 2.11
C TYR A 131 -6.65 -6.75 1.27
N PHE A 132 -5.98 -7.90 1.21
CA PHE A 132 -4.81 -8.10 0.37
C PHE A 132 -5.19 -8.78 -0.94
N GLU A 133 -4.48 -8.39 -2.00
CA GLU A 133 -4.55 -9.05 -3.29
C GLU A 133 -3.28 -9.88 -3.48
N SER A 134 -3.46 -11.13 -3.93
CA SER A 134 -2.33 -12.01 -4.23
C SER A 134 -1.61 -11.52 -5.48
N ILE A 135 -0.37 -11.07 -5.32
CA ILE A 135 0.50 -10.73 -6.44
C ILE A 135 1.38 -11.95 -6.71
N THR A 136 0.97 -12.78 -7.66
CA THR A 136 1.75 -13.94 -8.07
C THR A 136 2.58 -13.63 -9.31
N GLY A 137 3.86 -14.00 -9.29
CA GLY A 137 4.74 -13.84 -10.43
C GLY A 137 6.04 -14.61 -10.28
N THR A 138 6.90 -14.50 -11.28
CA THR A 138 8.27 -15.04 -11.24
C THR A 138 9.19 -14.08 -10.47
N PRO A 139 10.35 -14.56 -9.98
CA PRO A 139 11.36 -13.71 -9.35
C PRO A 139 11.81 -12.54 -10.26
N GLU A 140 11.89 -12.78 -11.57
CA GLU A 140 12.26 -11.77 -12.57
C GLU A 140 11.18 -10.70 -12.71
N GLN A 141 9.89 -11.08 -12.63
CA GLN A 141 8.78 -10.14 -12.65
C GLN A 141 8.81 -9.21 -11.43
N LEU A 142 9.09 -9.75 -10.23
CA LEU A 142 9.27 -8.93 -9.03
C LEU A 142 10.45 -7.96 -9.19
N THR A 143 11.57 -8.44 -9.73
CA THR A 143 12.74 -7.60 -10.01
C THR A 143 12.40 -6.46 -10.99
N LYS A 144 11.68 -6.78 -12.06
CA LYS A 144 11.23 -5.80 -13.05
C LYS A 144 10.28 -4.77 -12.42
N TYR A 145 9.36 -5.20 -11.58
CA TYR A 145 8.43 -4.33 -10.87
C TYR A 145 9.16 -3.34 -9.96
N ILE A 146 10.12 -3.80 -9.16
CA ILE A 146 10.94 -2.93 -8.30
C ILE A 146 11.69 -1.89 -9.14
N LYS A 147 12.34 -2.31 -10.23
CA LYS A 147 13.05 -1.39 -11.14
C LYS A 147 12.13 -0.35 -11.80
N ALA A 148 10.87 -0.70 -12.03
CA ALA A 148 9.90 0.23 -12.61
C ALA A 148 9.35 1.23 -11.58
N GLU A 149 9.20 0.81 -10.33
CA GLU A 149 8.69 1.66 -9.24
C GLU A 149 9.76 2.60 -8.65
N GLU A 150 11.03 2.17 -8.67
CA GLU A 150 12.14 2.89 -8.05
C GLU A 150 12.26 4.36 -8.53
N PRO A 151 12.21 4.69 -9.83
CA PRO A 151 12.32 6.09 -10.28
C PRO A 151 11.19 6.98 -9.77
N LYS A 152 9.96 6.44 -9.70
CA LYS A 152 8.78 7.15 -9.19
C LYS A 152 9.00 7.53 -7.73
N TRP A 153 9.37 6.56 -6.90
CA TRP A 153 9.56 6.79 -5.46
C TRP A 153 10.79 7.64 -5.15
N ARG A 154 11.89 7.49 -5.92
CA ARG A 154 13.06 8.39 -5.83
C ARG A 154 12.65 9.84 -6.06
N LYS A 155 11.85 10.10 -7.10
CA LYS A 155 11.37 11.45 -7.41
C LYS A 155 10.50 12.02 -6.28
N VAL A 156 9.54 11.24 -5.77
CA VAL A 156 8.68 11.66 -4.65
C VAL A 156 9.51 12.02 -3.43
N ILE A 157 10.44 11.16 -3.02
CA ILE A 157 11.33 11.38 -1.87
C ILE A 157 12.15 12.65 -2.04
N HIS A 158 12.74 12.84 -3.23
CA HIS A 158 13.55 14.02 -3.54
C HIS A 158 12.73 15.31 -3.47
N ASP A 159 11.57 15.34 -4.15
CA ASP A 159 10.76 16.56 -4.28
C ASP A 159 10.10 16.96 -2.95
N ALA A 160 9.66 15.96 -2.18
CA ALA A 160 9.13 16.17 -0.82
C ALA A 160 10.22 16.39 0.23
N LYS A 161 11.51 16.34 -0.17
CA LYS A 161 12.67 16.49 0.72
C LYS A 161 12.63 15.53 1.92
N VAL A 162 12.09 14.34 1.72
CA VAL A 162 12.03 13.30 2.75
C VAL A 162 13.44 12.79 3.00
N LYS A 163 13.91 12.93 4.24
CA LYS A 163 15.21 12.42 4.68
C LYS A 163 14.99 11.23 5.61
N GLY A 164 15.78 10.18 5.43
CA GLY A 164 15.99 9.21 6.51
C GLY A 164 16.68 9.92 7.66
N GLU A 165 16.32 9.56 8.89
CA GLU A 165 17.12 9.92 10.07
C GLU A 165 18.50 9.25 10.00
#